data_AF-A0A2M8D6U3-F1
#
_entry.id   AF-A0A2M8D6U3-F1
#
_cell.length_a   1.000
_cell.length_b   1.000
_cell.length_c   1.000
_cell.angle_alpha   90.00
_cell.angle_beta   90.00
_cell.angle_gamma   90.00
#
_symmetry.space_group_name_H-M   'P 1'
#
loop_
_entity.id
_entity.type
_entity.pdbx_description
1 polymer ?
#
loop_
_entity_poly.entity_id
_entity_poly.type
_entity_poly.pdbx_seq_one_letter_code
_entity_poly.pdbx_strand_id
1 'polypeptide(L)' 'MKKVPISVKTHFEMEGIYAVMVRKVTKFGNSAKVDCPKEYLGRTVYLVIV' A
#
# COMPACT_ATOMS: atom_id res chain seq x y z
N MET A 1 -10.83 -8.16 6.68
CA MET A 1 -9.47 -7.64 6.93
C MET A 1 -9.35 -7.39 8.42
N LYS A 2 -8.40 -8.03 9.13
CA LYS A 2 -8.10 -7.67 10.52
C LYS A 2 -7.64 -6.20 10.54
N LYS A 3 -8.01 -5.42 11.56
CA LYS A 3 -7.55 -4.02 11.69
C LYS A 3 -6.02 -4.03 11.74
N VAL A 4 -5.38 -3.53 10.70
CA VAL A 4 -3.94 -3.29 10.70
C VAL A 4 -3.73 -2.00 11.51
N PRO A 5 -2.93 -2.00 12.58
CA PRO A 5 -2.63 -0.77 13.31
C PRO A 5 -1.81 0.17 12.42
N ILE A 6 -2.28 1.39 12.24
CA ILE A 6 -1.64 2.40 11.38
C ILE A 6 -1.05 3.48 12.26
N SER A 7 0.28 3.62 12.24
CA SER A 7 0.98 4.76 12.83
C SER A 7 1.23 5.81 11.74
N VAL A 8 0.70 7.02 11.91
CA VAL A 8 0.97 8.13 11.00
C VAL A 8 2.42 8.57 11.22
N LYS A 9 3.26 8.47 10.17
CA LYS A 9 4.65 8.92 10.17
C LYS A 9 4.88 9.81 8.95
N THR A 10 5.76 10.79 9.09
CA THR A 10 6.13 11.72 8.01
C THR A 10 7.41 11.32 7.28
N HIS A 11 8.18 10.38 7.85
CA HIS A 11 9.44 9.89 7.31
C HIS A 11 9.46 8.35 7.28
N PHE A 12 9.96 7.79 6.18
CA PHE A 12 10.12 6.35 5.94
C PHE A 12 11.43 6.12 5.16
N GLU A 13 12.29 5.26 5.68
CA GLU A 13 13.57 4.87 5.09
C GLU A 13 13.72 3.35 5.18
N MET A 14 14.19 2.72 4.11
CA MET A 14 14.36 1.27 4.01
C MET A 14 15.44 0.91 2.98
N GLU A 15 16.31 -0.03 3.33
CA GLU A 15 17.33 -0.61 2.44
C GLU A 15 16.88 -1.96 1.88
N GLY A 16 17.56 -2.44 0.83
CA GLY A 16 17.30 -3.78 0.25
C GLY A 16 15.99 -3.88 -0.55
N ILE A 17 15.49 -2.76 -1.06
CA ILE A 17 14.23 -2.72 -1.83
C ILE A 17 14.47 -3.24 -3.25
N TYR A 18 13.63 -4.18 -3.71
CA TYR A 18 13.63 -4.64 -5.10
C TYR A 18 12.98 -3.61 -6.04
N ALA A 19 11.81 -3.08 -5.67
CA ALA A 19 11.12 -2.08 -6.48
C ALA A 19 10.15 -1.21 -5.66
N VAL A 20 9.90 0.01 -6.15
CA VAL A 20 8.84 0.90 -5.64
C VAL A 20 7.92 1.29 -6.78
N MET A 21 6.61 1.14 -6.59
CA MET A 21 5.61 1.57 -7.58
C MET A 21 4.56 2.50 -6.98
N VAL A 22 4.16 3.50 -7.74
CA VAL A 22 3.06 4.41 -7.39
C VAL A 22 1.78 3.90 -8.01
N ARG A 23 0.75 3.65 -7.20
CA ARG A 23 -0.55 3.16 -7.65
C ARG A 23 -1.69 3.89 -6.97
N LYS A 24 -2.88 3.79 -7.56
CA LYS A 24 -4.13 4.26 -6.95
C LYS A 24 -4.85 3.06 -6.33
N VAL A 25 -5.36 3.22 -5.11
CA VAL A 25 -6.17 2.19 -4.47
C VAL A 25 -7.52 2.11 -5.18
N THR A 26 -7.79 0.98 -5.83
CA THR A 26 -9.03 0.73 -6.57
C THR A 26 -9.82 -0.41 -5.92
N LYS A 27 -11.11 -0.52 -6.28
CA LYS A 27 -11.94 -1.65 -5.86
C LYS A 27 -11.38 -2.97 -6.43
N PHE A 28 -11.74 -4.10 -5.81
CA PHE A 28 -11.32 -5.43 -6.23
C PHE A 28 -11.62 -5.70 -7.73
N GLY A 29 -10.90 -6.66 -8.30
CA GLY A 29 -10.73 -7.01 -9.72
C GLY A 29 -9.95 -8.34 -9.79
N ASN A 30 -9.85 -8.95 -10.96
CA ASN A 30 -9.54 -10.40 -11.07
C ASN A 30 -8.05 -10.80 -11.03
N SER A 31 -7.13 -9.87 -10.77
CA SER A 31 -5.67 -10.14 -10.73
C SER A 31 -5.13 -10.29 -9.30
N ALA A 32 -3.86 -10.69 -9.17
CA ALA A 32 -3.14 -10.65 -7.89
C ALA A 32 -3.18 -9.23 -7.28
N LYS A 33 -3.55 -9.14 -6.00
CA LYS A 33 -3.74 -7.86 -5.30
C LYS A 33 -3.02 -7.83 -3.98
N VAL A 34 -2.49 -6.64 -3.67
CA VAL A 34 -2.09 -6.27 -2.32
C VAL A 34 -3.32 -5.74 -1.60
N ASP A 35 -3.64 -6.32 -0.45
CA ASP A 35 -4.76 -5.87 0.37
C ASP A 35 -4.49 -4.48 0.95
N CYS A 36 -5.47 -3.58 0.84
CA CYS A 36 -5.40 -2.22 1.36
C CYS A 36 -6.70 -1.88 2.11
N PRO A 37 -6.64 -1.25 3.31
CA PRO A 37 -7.84 -0.83 4.03
C PRO A 37 -8.77 0.04 3.18
N LYS A 38 -10.08 -0.23 3.26
CA LYS A 38 -11.10 0.45 2.44
C LYS A 38 -11.12 1.98 2.64
N GLU A 39 -10.68 2.47 3.80
CA GLU A 39 -10.56 3.89 4.12
C GLU A 39 -9.60 4.65 3.20
N TYR A 40 -8.70 3.95 2.49
CA TYR A 40 -7.77 4.55 1.52
C TYR A 40 -8.21 4.41 0.06
N LEU A 41 -9.42 3.92 -0.23
CA LEU A 41 -9.94 3.86 -1.59
C LEU A 41 -9.82 5.22 -2.31
N GLY A 42 -9.26 5.21 -3.51
CA GLY A 42 -9.03 6.41 -4.32
C GLY A 42 -7.77 7.19 -3.99
N ARG A 43 -7.04 6.86 -2.90
CA ARG A 43 -5.74 7.48 -2.58
C ARG A 43 -4.63 6.94 -3.48
N THR A 44 -3.62 7.78 -3.72
CA THR A 44 -2.34 7.37 -4.29
C THR A 44 -1.48 6.78 -3.18
N VAL A 45 -0.87 5.63 -3.45
CA VAL A 45 -0.02 4.88 -2.51
C VAL A 45 1.27 4.47 -3.19
N TYR A 46 2.32 4.33 -2.39
CA TYR A 46 3.55 3.65 -2.77
C TYR A 46 3.44 2.18 -2.34
N LEU A 47 3.69 1.25 -3.26
CA LEU A 47 3.93 -0.16 -2.94
C LEU A 47 5.42 -0.41 -3.01
N VAL A 48 5.99 -0.91 -1.92
CA VAL A 48 7.39 -1.32 -1.83
C VAL A 48 7.43 -2.84 -1.97
N ILE A 49 8.20 -3.34 -2.93
CA ILE A 49 8.53 -4.76 -3.09
C ILE A 49 9.90 -4.97 -2.46
N VAL A 50 9.95 -5.87 -1.49
CA VAL A 50 11.16 -6.27 -0.75
C VAL A 50 11.61 -7.64 -1.21
#